data_AF-A0A7Z7QYM0-F1
#
_entry.id   AF-A0A7Z7QYM0-F1
#
_cell.length_a   1.000
_cell.length_b   1.000
_cell.length_c   1.000
_cell.angle_alpha   90.00
_cell.angle_beta   90.00
_cell.angle_gamma   90.00
#
_symmetry.space_group_name_H-M   'P 1'
#
loop_
_entity.id
_entity.type
_entity.pdbx_description
1 polymer ?
#
loop_
_entity_poly.entity_id
_entity_poly.type
_entity_poly.pdbx_seq_one_letter_code
_entity_poly.pdbx_strand_id
1 'polypeptide(L)'
;MRQKTLDVLEFDKIKSLVANETISDLGLEKVNQMMPATNFETVVFQMEETDEIAQIYNKHRLPSLSGLSKVSAFIHRADIGGVLNVSELNLIKRLIQVQNQFKTFYNQLVEEDEGVKYPILDDKMNQLPVLTDLFSTNK
;
A
#
# COMPACT_ATOMS: atom_id res chain seq x y z
N MET A 1 3.83 -20.35 -12.76
CA MET A 1 3.98 -20.26 -14.24
C MET A 1 5.39 -20.66 -14.65
N ARG A 2 5.61 -21.11 -15.90
CA ARG A 2 6.95 -21.43 -16.42
C ARG A 2 7.63 -20.16 -16.98
N GLN A 3 8.94 -20.02 -16.81
CA GLN A 3 9.70 -18.84 -17.27
C GLN A 3 9.47 -18.55 -18.76
N LYS A 4 9.54 -19.58 -19.62
CA LYS A 4 9.28 -19.45 -21.07
C LYS A 4 7.94 -18.78 -21.39
N THR A 5 6.90 -18.99 -20.58
CA THR A 5 5.60 -18.34 -20.78
C THR A 5 5.67 -16.85 -20.49
N LEU A 6 6.39 -16.45 -19.44
CA LEU A 6 6.58 -15.03 -19.08
C LEU A 6 7.39 -14.30 -20.14
N ASP A 7 8.40 -14.96 -20.70
CA ASP A 7 9.23 -14.39 -21.77
C ASP A 7 8.39 -14.14 -23.03
N VAL A 8 7.55 -15.10 -23.44
CA VAL A 8 6.64 -14.98 -24.59
C VAL A 8 5.59 -13.89 -24.39
N LEU A 9 5.08 -13.74 -23.16
CA LEU A 9 4.14 -12.68 -22.80
C LEU A 9 4.81 -11.32 -22.59
N GLU A 10 6.16 -11.26 -22.70
CA GLU A 10 6.96 -10.09 -22.39
C GLU A 10 6.64 -9.47 -21.03
N PHE A 11 6.38 -10.33 -20.03
CA PHE A 11 5.85 -9.89 -18.74
C PHE A 11 6.79 -8.93 -17.99
N ASP A 12 8.10 -9.04 -18.23
CA ASP A 12 9.09 -8.08 -17.70
C ASP A 12 8.88 -6.66 -18.24
N LYS A 13 8.40 -6.49 -19.49
CA LYS A 13 8.05 -5.17 -20.02
C LYS A 13 6.82 -4.60 -19.32
N ILE A 14 5.81 -5.45 -19.06
CA ILE A 14 4.61 -5.06 -18.31
C ILE A 14 5.01 -4.59 -16.90
N LYS A 15 5.81 -5.38 -16.18
CA LYS A 15 6.35 -4.97 -14.87
C LYS A 15 7.10 -3.64 -14.95
N SER A 16 7.93 -3.45 -15.97
CA SER A 16 8.70 -2.20 -16.16
C SER A 16 7.79 -0.99 -16.36
N LEU A 17 6.71 -1.13 -17.13
CA LEU A 17 5.72 -0.07 -17.31
C LEU A 17 5.04 0.29 -15.98
N VAL A 18 4.60 -0.69 -15.21
CA VAL A 18 3.98 -0.45 -13.90
C VAL A 18 4.99 0.14 -12.91
N ALA A 19 6.24 -0.31 -12.94
CA ALA A 19 7.30 0.17 -12.05
C ALA A 19 7.55 1.68 -12.23
N ASN A 20 7.49 2.18 -13.47
CA ASN A 20 7.65 3.60 -13.77
C ASN A 20 6.54 4.48 -13.18
N GLU A 21 5.37 3.90 -12.91
CA GLU A 21 4.23 4.60 -12.29
C GLU A 21 4.23 4.49 -10.76
N THR A 22 5.17 3.74 -10.16
CA THR A 22 5.23 3.61 -8.70
C THR A 22 5.77 4.87 -8.04
N ILE A 23 5.13 5.27 -6.93
CA ILE A 23 5.47 6.49 -6.18
C ILE A 23 6.18 6.21 -4.85
N SER A 24 6.45 4.94 -4.53
CA SER A 24 7.05 4.51 -3.26
C SER A 24 7.94 3.28 -3.42
N ASP A 25 8.93 3.14 -2.52
CA ASP A 25 9.85 2.01 -2.52
C ASP A 25 9.11 0.68 -2.30
N LEU A 26 8.09 0.68 -1.42
CA LEU A 26 7.24 -0.50 -1.21
C LEU A 26 6.39 -0.84 -2.44
N GLY A 27 5.90 0.18 -3.16
CA GLY A 27 5.19 -0.02 -4.43
C GLY A 27 6.10 -0.67 -5.48
N LEU A 28 7.33 -0.16 -5.61
CA LEU A 28 8.33 -0.73 -6.51
C LEU A 28 8.70 -2.17 -6.12
N GLU A 29 8.87 -2.45 -4.81
CA GLU A 29 9.09 -3.81 -4.31
C GLU A 29 7.92 -4.75 -4.68
N LYS A 30 6.67 -4.30 -4.52
CA LYS A 30 5.47 -5.06 -4.90
C LYS A 30 5.42 -5.35 -6.40
N VAL A 31 5.77 -4.38 -7.25
CA VAL A 31 5.82 -4.56 -8.71
C VAL A 31 6.93 -5.52 -9.13
N ASN A 32 8.10 -5.43 -8.51
CA ASN A 32 9.21 -6.35 -8.80
C ASN A 32 8.88 -7.81 -8.46
N GLN A 33 8.01 -8.03 -7.47
CA GLN A 33 7.51 -9.35 -7.06
C GLN A 33 6.22 -9.75 -7.80
N MET A 34 5.65 -8.87 -8.63
CA MET A 34 4.42 -9.13 -9.36
C MET A 34 4.61 -10.32 -10.32
N MET A 35 3.62 -11.21 -10.36
CA MET A 35 3.57 -12.37 -11.24
C MET A 35 2.12 -12.62 -11.65
N PRO A 36 1.84 -13.16 -12.85
CA PRO A 36 0.46 -13.45 -13.22
C PRO A 36 -0.09 -14.57 -12.33
N ALA A 37 -1.27 -14.36 -11.78
CA ALA A 37 -2.01 -15.37 -11.03
C ALA A 37 -2.64 -16.40 -11.98
N THR A 38 -2.71 -17.65 -11.54
CA THR A 38 -3.37 -18.74 -12.29
C THR A 38 -4.61 -19.29 -11.58
N ASN A 39 -4.83 -18.91 -10.32
CA ASN A 39 -6.03 -19.26 -9.58
C ASN A 39 -7.13 -18.25 -9.94
N PHE A 40 -8.31 -18.75 -10.32
CA PHE A 40 -9.43 -17.93 -10.78
C PHE A 40 -9.88 -16.91 -9.74
N GLU A 41 -10.10 -17.34 -8.50
CA GLU A 41 -10.55 -16.46 -7.40
C GLU A 41 -9.54 -15.35 -7.12
N THR A 42 -8.24 -15.66 -7.20
CA THR A 42 -7.17 -14.67 -7.05
C THR A 42 -7.22 -13.63 -8.17
N VAL A 43 -7.44 -14.05 -9.42
CA VAL A 43 -7.55 -13.14 -10.56
C VAL A 43 -8.76 -12.23 -10.41
N VAL A 44 -9.92 -12.80 -10.07
CA VAL A 44 -11.16 -12.02 -9.84
C VAL A 44 -10.94 -10.99 -8.73
N PHE A 45 -10.40 -11.40 -7.59
CA PHE A 45 -10.11 -10.50 -6.48
C PHE A 45 -9.15 -9.37 -6.88
N GLN A 46 -8.07 -9.65 -7.61
CA GLN A 46 -7.12 -8.62 -8.05
C GLN A 46 -7.74 -7.63 -9.04
N MET A 47 -8.65 -8.10 -9.90
CA MET A 47 -9.39 -7.25 -10.83
C MET A 47 -10.37 -6.35 -10.09
N GLU A 48 -11.12 -6.89 -9.12
CA GLU A 48 -12.04 -6.13 -8.26
C GLU A 48 -11.30 -5.11 -7.39
N GLU A 49 -10.17 -5.49 -6.77
CA GLU A 49 -9.32 -4.58 -5.99
C GLU A 49 -8.82 -3.41 -6.86
N THR A 50 -8.42 -3.69 -8.11
CA THR A 50 -7.98 -2.65 -9.05
C THR A 50 -9.14 -1.76 -9.49
N ASP A 51 -10.31 -2.34 -9.73
CA ASP A 51 -11.49 -1.59 -10.16
C ASP A 51 -11.99 -0.63 -9.08
N GLU A 52 -12.04 -1.06 -7.81
CA GLU A 52 -12.39 -0.17 -6.69
C GLU A 52 -11.46 1.05 -6.64
N ILE A 53 -10.14 0.83 -6.71
CA ILE A 53 -9.16 1.93 -6.68
C ILE A 53 -9.27 2.82 -7.92
N ALA A 54 -9.54 2.26 -9.10
CA ALA A 54 -9.74 3.04 -10.33
C ALA A 54 -10.99 3.93 -10.23
N GLN A 55 -12.10 3.41 -9.69
CA GLN A 55 -13.31 4.20 -9.45
C GLN A 55 -13.05 5.37 -8.48
N ILE A 56 -12.31 5.11 -7.40
CA ILE A 56 -11.94 6.15 -6.43
C ILE A 56 -11.00 7.18 -7.08
N TYR A 57 -9.95 6.74 -7.77
CA TYR A 57 -8.97 7.61 -8.44
C TYR A 57 -9.62 8.56 -9.44
N ASN A 58 -10.66 8.12 -10.14
CA ASN A 58 -11.39 8.94 -11.12
C ASN A 58 -12.27 10.02 -10.49
N LYS A 59 -12.65 9.88 -9.21
CA LYS A 59 -13.60 10.78 -8.53
C LYS A 59 -12.94 11.63 -7.46
N HIS A 60 -11.91 11.10 -6.80
CA HIS A 60 -11.29 11.71 -5.62
C HIS A 60 -9.78 11.86 -5.82
N ARG A 61 -9.21 12.85 -5.14
CA ARG A 61 -7.75 12.96 -5.03
C ARG A 61 -7.25 12.02 -3.94
N LEU A 62 -6.62 10.94 -4.33
CA LEU A 62 -6.02 10.00 -3.39
C LEU A 62 -4.85 10.65 -2.61
N PRO A 63 -4.68 10.34 -1.31
CA PRO A 63 -3.47 10.71 -0.59
C PRO A 63 -2.24 10.08 -1.23
N SER A 64 -1.10 10.74 -1.12
CA SER A 64 0.15 10.22 -1.67
C SER A 64 0.68 9.06 -0.83
N LEU A 65 1.11 8.00 -1.49
CA LEU A 65 1.90 6.92 -0.88
C LEU A 65 3.40 7.23 -0.85
N SER A 66 3.82 8.44 -1.25
CA SER A 66 5.23 8.83 -1.29
C SER A 66 5.88 8.72 0.09
N GLY A 67 7.11 8.21 0.11
CA GLY A 67 7.89 8.01 1.33
C GLY A 67 7.56 6.72 2.09
N LEU A 68 6.66 5.88 1.57
CA LEU A 68 6.52 4.51 2.05
C LEU A 68 7.77 3.70 1.71
N SER A 69 8.38 3.13 2.73
CA SER A 69 9.61 2.33 2.66
C SER A 69 9.52 1.14 3.63
N LYS A 70 10.39 0.16 3.42
CA LYS A 70 10.44 -1.04 4.25
C LYS A 70 11.07 -0.72 5.61
N VAL A 71 10.26 -0.76 6.66
CA VAL A 71 10.71 -0.46 8.04
C VAL A 71 10.75 -1.70 8.96
N SER A 72 10.36 -2.87 8.46
CA SER A 72 10.26 -4.10 9.28
C SER A 72 11.58 -4.48 9.95
N ALA A 73 12.71 -4.28 9.27
CA ALA A 73 14.03 -4.53 9.83
C ALA A 73 14.36 -3.60 11.01
N PHE A 74 13.95 -2.32 10.93
CA PHE A 74 14.13 -1.36 12.02
C PHE A 74 13.26 -1.73 13.21
N ILE A 75 11.99 -2.06 12.96
CA ILE A 75 11.04 -2.49 14.01
C ILE A 75 11.58 -3.72 14.72
N HIS A 76 12.00 -4.75 13.98
CA HIS A 76 12.56 -5.97 14.57
C HIS A 76 13.83 -5.70 15.38
N ARG A 77 14.72 -4.83 14.90
CA ARG A 77 15.92 -4.46 15.64
C ARG A 77 15.60 -3.72 16.94
N ALA A 78 14.60 -2.83 16.93
CA ALA A 78 14.14 -2.13 18.12
C ALA A 78 13.53 -3.09 19.15
N ASP A 79 12.74 -4.06 18.69
CA ASP A 79 12.09 -5.08 19.52
C ASP A 79 13.10 -5.93 20.32
N ILE A 80 14.25 -6.24 19.72
CA ILE A 80 15.35 -6.97 20.39
C ILE A 80 16.32 -6.07 21.17
N GLY A 81 15.95 -4.82 21.46
CA GLY A 81 16.72 -3.88 22.28
C GLY A 81 17.78 -3.06 21.53
N GLY A 82 17.81 -3.12 20.19
CA GLY A 82 18.69 -2.30 19.38
C GLY A 82 18.22 -0.85 19.26
N VAL A 83 19.17 0.08 19.15
CA VAL A 83 18.86 1.52 19.01
C VAL A 83 18.55 1.88 17.56
N LEU A 84 17.56 2.74 17.37
CA LEU A 84 17.23 3.35 16.07
C LEU A 84 17.87 4.73 15.95
N ASN A 85 18.43 5.01 14.78
CA ASN A 85 18.92 6.36 14.48
C ASN A 85 17.78 7.28 14.00
N VAL A 86 18.07 8.58 13.91
CA VAL A 86 17.08 9.60 13.52
C VAL A 86 16.48 9.34 12.14
N SER A 87 17.28 8.89 11.17
CA SER A 87 16.81 8.61 9.82
C SER A 87 15.81 7.45 9.79
N GLU A 88 16.07 6.39 10.55
CA GLU A 88 15.19 5.22 10.65
C GLU A 88 13.87 5.55 11.37
N LEU A 89 13.96 6.34 12.45
CA LEU A 89 12.78 6.87 13.14
C LEU A 89 11.93 7.75 12.21
N ASN A 90 12.57 8.55 11.35
CA ASN A 90 11.85 9.38 10.38
C ASN A 90 11.12 8.53 9.32
N LEU A 91 11.67 7.38 8.91
CA LEU A 91 10.97 6.47 7.99
C LEU A 91 9.75 5.82 8.65
N ILE A 92 9.87 5.39 9.91
CA ILE A 92 8.74 4.88 10.70
C ILE A 92 7.67 5.97 10.88
N LYS A 93 8.10 7.19 11.23
CA LYS A 93 7.21 8.35 11.34
C LYS A 93 6.46 8.59 10.03
N ARG A 94 7.14 8.52 8.88
CA ARG A 94 6.52 8.71 7.56
C ARG A 94 5.47 7.63 7.26
N LEU A 95 5.76 6.36 7.57
CA LEU A 95 4.80 5.26 7.45
C LEU A 95 3.51 5.57 8.23
N ILE A 96 3.63 5.98 9.50
CA ILE A 96 2.48 6.30 10.37
C ILE A 96 1.68 7.47 9.78
N GLN A 97 2.36 8.51 9.28
CA GLN A 97 1.70 9.66 8.67
C GLN A 97 0.87 9.27 7.44
N VAL A 98 1.44 8.46 6.54
CA VAL A 98 0.73 7.99 5.34
C VAL A 98 -0.48 7.16 5.75
N GLN A 99 -0.33 6.23 6.69
CA GLN A 99 -1.46 5.44 7.20
C GLN A 99 -2.59 6.33 7.73
N ASN A 100 -2.26 7.33 8.57
CA ASN A 100 -3.26 8.22 9.14
C ASN A 100 -3.96 9.07 8.07
N GLN A 101 -3.23 9.55 7.06
CA GLN A 101 -3.83 10.27 5.92
C GLN A 101 -4.82 9.39 5.16
N PHE A 102 -4.47 8.13 4.90
CA PHE A 102 -5.36 7.18 4.24
C PHE A 102 -6.60 6.84 5.09
N LYS A 103 -6.45 6.69 6.41
CA LYS A 103 -7.61 6.52 7.31
C LYS A 103 -8.54 7.72 7.29
N THR A 104 -7.99 8.95 7.37
CA THR A 104 -8.80 10.17 7.28
C THR A 104 -9.53 10.26 5.95
N PHE A 105 -8.81 10.02 4.84
CA PHE A 105 -9.39 10.00 3.50
C PHE A 105 -10.51 8.95 3.38
N TYR A 106 -10.28 7.74 3.88
CA TYR A 106 -11.27 6.67 3.82
C TYR A 106 -12.54 7.00 4.61
N ASN A 107 -12.41 7.56 5.82
CA ASN A 107 -13.56 7.98 6.60
C ASN A 107 -14.38 9.07 5.88
N GLN A 108 -13.70 10.04 5.25
CA GLN A 108 -14.36 11.06 4.43
C GLN A 108 -15.08 10.45 3.23
N LEU A 109 -14.45 9.48 2.56
CA LEU A 109 -15.05 8.76 1.43
C LEU A 109 -16.34 8.05 1.84
N VAL A 110 -16.35 7.35 2.98
CA VAL A 110 -17.53 6.66 3.52
C VAL A 110 -18.64 7.64 3.92
N GLU A 111 -18.28 8.79 4.50
CA GLU A 111 -19.23 9.85 4.82
C GLU A 111 -19.87 10.45 3.56
N GLU A 112 -19.07 10.75 2.53
CA GLU A 112 -19.54 11.30 1.26
C GLU A 112 -20.44 10.34 0.46
N ASP A 113 -20.12 9.04 0.46
CA ASP A 113 -20.92 8.01 -0.22
C ASP A 113 -22.12 7.53 0.61
N GLU A 114 -22.36 8.12 1.79
CA GLU A 114 -23.42 7.73 2.75
C GLU A 114 -23.37 6.23 3.16
N GLY A 115 -22.17 5.63 3.17
CA GLY A 115 -21.96 4.23 3.53
C GLY A 115 -20.75 3.58 2.86
N VAL A 116 -20.55 2.29 3.13
CA VAL A 116 -19.45 1.50 2.55
C VAL A 116 -19.80 1.08 1.13
N LYS A 117 -19.03 1.57 0.17
CA LYS A 117 -19.17 1.30 -1.27
C LYS A 117 -18.07 0.43 -1.86
N TYR A 118 -16.88 0.47 -1.24
CA TYR A 118 -15.68 -0.21 -1.70
C TYR A 118 -15.28 -1.26 -0.64
N PRO A 119 -15.91 -2.45 -0.64
CA PRO A 119 -15.75 -3.45 0.41
C PRO A 119 -14.33 -4.00 0.54
N ILE A 120 -13.55 -4.12 -0.55
CA ILE A 120 -12.17 -4.59 -0.46
C ILE A 120 -11.32 -3.54 0.27
N LEU A 121 -11.45 -2.26 -0.11
CA LEU A 121 -10.76 -1.18 0.58
C LEU A 121 -11.20 -1.06 2.05
N ASP A 122 -12.49 -1.22 2.36
CA ASP A 122 -13.01 -1.23 3.73
C ASP A 122 -12.32 -2.30 4.59
N ASP A 123 -12.28 -3.54 4.11
CA ASP A 123 -11.60 -4.64 4.82
C ASP A 123 -10.12 -4.31 5.06
N LYS A 124 -9.41 -3.78 4.06
CA LYS A 124 -8.00 -3.37 4.22
C LYS A 124 -7.84 -2.25 5.26
N MET A 125 -8.74 -1.27 5.27
CA MET A 125 -8.68 -0.15 6.21
C MET A 125 -8.99 -0.57 7.65
N ASN A 126 -9.92 -1.51 7.82
CA ASN A 126 -10.29 -2.09 9.12
C ASN A 126 -9.17 -2.94 9.73
N GLN A 127 -8.29 -3.53 8.91
CA GLN A 127 -7.10 -4.26 9.37
C GLN A 127 -5.97 -3.34 9.85
N LEU A 128 -6.00 -2.04 9.51
CA LEU A 128 -4.95 -1.11 9.92
C LEU A 128 -5.10 -0.74 11.40
N PRO A 129 -4.03 -0.79 12.21
CA PRO A 129 -4.08 -0.41 13.62
C PRO A 129 -4.26 1.10 13.80
N VAL A 130 -4.81 1.51 14.94
CA VAL A 130 -4.81 2.93 15.34
C VAL A 130 -3.44 3.25 15.91
N LEU A 131 -2.72 4.17 15.26
CA LEU A 131 -1.33 4.54 15.62
C LEU A 131 -1.21 5.98 16.13
N THR A 132 -2.33 6.63 16.43
CA THR A 132 -2.37 8.05 16.84
C THR A 132 -1.47 8.32 18.05
N ASP A 133 -1.43 7.39 19.00
CA ASP A 133 -0.64 7.55 20.24
C ASP A 133 0.87 7.57 19.97
N LEU A 134 1.33 6.86 18.94
CA LEU A 134 2.75 6.84 18.52
C LEU A 134 3.20 8.13 17.84
N PHE A 135 2.25 8.96 17.41
CA PHE A 135 2.52 10.24 16.76
C PHE A 135 2.24 11.44 17.68
N SER A 136 1.74 11.20 18.90
CA SER A 136 1.48 12.27 19.85
C SER A 136 2.79 12.97 20.22
N THR A 137 2.96 14.19 19.71
CA THR A 137 3.98 15.10 20.23
C THR A 137 3.40 15.57 21.55
N ASN A 138 3.92 15.07 22.68
CA ASN A 138 3.53 15.56 24.00
C ASN A 138 3.45 17.10 23.94
N LYS A 139 2.25 17.62 24.18
CA LYS A 139 2.05 19.03 24.52
C LYS A 139 2.57 19.28 25.93
#